data_AF-A0A401SFH7-F1
#
_entry.id   AF-A0A401SFH7-F1
#
_cell.length_a   1.000
_cell.length_b   1.000
_cell.length_c   1.000
_cell.angle_alpha   90.00
_cell.angle_beta   90.00
_cell.angle_gamma   90.00
#
_symmetry.space_group_name_H-M   'P 1'
#
loop_
_entity.id
_entity.type
_entity.pdbx_description
1 polymer ?
#
loop_
_entity_poly.entity_id
_entity_poly.type
_entity_poly.pdbx_seq_one_letter_code
_entity_poly.pdbx_strand_id
1 'polypeptide(L)'
;MLPNASEKIQLKNVYLSAYPKPGDIVVISVTNVSISLAWGRPADLNGTQYNFSITYSSSDTSGNKTAVSNFTTITDLLPGTNYTIAVATIIVNGSGNDPVVKNVFTIPNAVTNIILVNRNTTSITLRWDRQSDYKAEYRYKVETIGDPSSNSTVSNESTTVVDLNPGTKYTFRLLTLAGDETASDPVTISFTTGKETAQYGFWIDVLL
;
A
#
# COMPACT_ATOMS: atom_id res chain seq x y z
N MET A 1 -19.10 57.78 -0.42
CA MET A 1 -18.48 58.02 -1.75
C MET A 1 -18.68 56.76 -2.59
N LEU A 2 -19.10 56.89 -3.85
CA LEU A 2 -19.15 55.74 -4.77
C LEU A 2 -17.72 55.42 -5.22
N PRO A 3 -17.33 54.14 -5.29
CA PRO A 3 -15.97 53.77 -5.69
C PRO A 3 -15.68 54.26 -7.10
N ASN A 4 -14.47 54.80 -7.27
CA ASN A 4 -14.02 55.36 -8.54
C ASN A 4 -13.78 54.24 -9.58
N ALA A 5 -13.63 54.62 -10.86
CA ALA A 5 -13.46 53.64 -11.93
C ALA A 5 -12.24 52.73 -11.73
N SER A 6 -11.14 53.27 -11.18
CA SER A 6 -9.94 52.51 -10.84
C SER A 6 -10.17 51.54 -9.69
N GLU A 7 -10.93 51.92 -8.66
CA GLU A 7 -11.35 51.04 -7.56
C GLU A 7 -12.32 49.97 -8.03
N LYS A 8 -13.24 50.26 -8.96
CA LYS A 8 -14.10 49.25 -9.59
C LYS A 8 -13.30 48.29 -10.48
N ILE A 9 -12.26 48.76 -11.16
CA ILE A 9 -11.36 47.93 -11.96
C ILE A 9 -10.43 47.10 -11.05
N GLN A 10 -9.90 47.67 -9.97
CA GLN A 10 -9.12 46.95 -8.96
C GLN A 10 -9.99 45.91 -8.25
N LEU A 11 -11.24 46.24 -7.89
CA LEU A 11 -12.21 45.26 -7.38
C LEU A 11 -12.49 44.18 -8.43
N LYS A 12 -12.77 44.52 -9.70
CA LYS A 12 -12.95 43.53 -10.78
C LYS A 12 -11.72 42.65 -11.02
N ASN A 13 -10.52 43.21 -10.85
CA ASN A 13 -9.25 42.49 -11.03
C ASN A 13 -8.86 41.67 -9.79
N VAL A 14 -9.29 42.07 -8.59
CA VAL A 14 -9.24 41.28 -7.34
C VAL A 14 -10.29 40.16 -7.38
N TYR A 15 -11.42 40.36 -8.08
CA TYR A 15 -12.41 39.34 -8.43
C TYR A 15 -12.12 38.60 -9.75
N LEU A 16 -10.95 38.81 -10.37
CA LEU A 16 -10.39 37.80 -11.28
C LEU A 16 -9.83 36.67 -10.39
N SER A 17 -10.73 36.12 -9.58
CA SER A 17 -10.48 35.20 -8.48
C SER A 17 -9.80 33.96 -9.02
N ALA A 18 -8.73 33.52 -8.35
CA ALA A 18 -8.29 32.13 -8.43
C ALA A 18 -9.55 31.24 -8.40
N TYR A 19 -9.82 30.50 -9.48
CA TYR A 19 -11.06 29.76 -9.54
C TYR A 19 -11.08 28.74 -8.38
N PRO A 20 -12.25 28.30 -7.90
CA PRO A 20 -12.32 27.54 -6.67
C PRO A 20 -11.69 26.15 -6.88
N LYS A 21 -10.77 25.81 -5.98
CA LYS A 21 -10.13 24.49 -5.93
C LYS A 21 -11.15 23.43 -5.50
N PRO A 22 -10.93 22.16 -5.88
CA PRO A 22 -11.67 21.04 -5.28
C PRO A 22 -11.51 21.01 -3.76
N GLY A 23 -12.42 20.32 -3.07
CA GLY A 23 -12.22 19.95 -1.68
C GLY A 23 -11.15 18.85 -1.54
N ASP A 24 -10.88 18.46 -0.30
CA ASP A 24 -9.84 17.47 -0.01
C ASP A 24 -10.07 16.13 -0.72
N ILE A 25 -8.98 15.51 -1.17
CA ILE A 25 -8.99 14.18 -1.78
C ILE A 25 -9.19 13.14 -0.68
N VAL A 26 -10.21 12.30 -0.86
CA VAL A 26 -10.53 11.13 -0.05
C VAL A 26 -10.24 9.88 -0.87
N VAL A 27 -9.44 8.97 -0.30
CA VAL A 27 -9.17 7.66 -0.89
C VAL A 27 -10.32 6.73 -0.53
N ILE A 28 -10.99 6.18 -1.55
CA ILE A 28 -12.14 5.28 -1.40
C ILE A 28 -11.68 3.83 -1.34
N SER A 29 -10.80 3.42 -2.25
CA SER A 29 -10.21 2.09 -2.28
C SER A 29 -8.87 2.08 -3.01
N VAL A 30 -8.05 1.11 -2.67
CA VAL A 30 -6.72 0.90 -3.25
C VAL A 30 -6.57 -0.58 -3.59
N THR A 31 -6.07 -0.88 -4.77
CA THR A 31 -5.59 -2.22 -5.14
C THR A 31 -4.10 -2.14 -5.49
N ASN A 32 -3.52 -3.24 -5.94
CA ASN A 32 -2.14 -3.23 -6.43
C ASN A 32 -1.97 -2.45 -7.75
N VAL A 33 -3.04 -2.25 -8.51
CA VAL A 33 -2.99 -1.62 -9.84
C VAL A 33 -3.99 -0.47 -10.02
N SER A 34 -4.72 -0.08 -8.98
CA SER A 34 -5.71 0.98 -9.08
C SER A 34 -5.93 1.73 -7.78
N ILE A 35 -6.34 3.00 -7.90
CA ILE A 35 -6.70 3.87 -6.78
C ILE A 35 -8.02 4.55 -7.15
N SER A 36 -9.04 4.37 -6.30
CA SER A 36 -10.32 5.06 -6.40
C SER A 36 -10.40 6.21 -5.42
N LEU A 37 -10.80 7.37 -5.90
CA LEU A 37 -10.74 8.64 -5.17
C LEU A 37 -12.06 9.39 -5.32
N ALA A 38 -12.40 10.17 -4.29
CA ALA A 38 -13.43 11.19 -4.34
C ALA A 38 -12.87 12.51 -3.80
N TRP A 39 -13.50 13.63 -4.14
CA TRP A 39 -13.14 14.93 -3.61
C TRP A 39 -14.38 15.81 -3.43
N GLY A 40 -14.24 16.84 -2.60
CA GLY A 40 -15.28 17.85 -2.44
C GLY A 40 -15.46 18.65 -3.73
N ARG A 41 -16.69 19.04 -4.07
CA ARG A 41 -16.93 19.96 -5.18
C ARG A 41 -16.41 21.36 -4.82
N PRO A 42 -15.88 22.13 -5.78
CA PRO A 42 -15.49 23.50 -5.53
C PRO A 42 -16.67 24.34 -5.03
N ALA A 43 -16.43 25.21 -4.03
CA ALA A 43 -17.42 26.17 -3.59
C ALA A 43 -17.76 27.15 -4.74
N ASP A 44 -18.96 27.72 -4.71
CA ASP A 44 -19.34 28.85 -5.56
C ASP A 44 -19.37 28.61 -7.09
N LEU A 45 -19.33 27.36 -7.55
CA LEU A 45 -19.56 27.00 -8.97
C LEU A 45 -20.98 26.50 -9.29
N ASN A 46 -21.97 26.86 -8.47
CA ASN A 46 -23.35 26.44 -8.69
C ASN A 46 -23.88 26.97 -10.04
N GLY A 47 -24.15 26.06 -10.98
CA GLY A 47 -24.66 26.39 -12.32
C GLY A 47 -23.58 26.61 -13.39
N THR A 48 -22.29 26.60 -13.04
CA THR A 48 -21.17 26.66 -14.00
C THR A 48 -20.78 25.24 -14.40
N GLN A 49 -20.63 24.98 -15.70
CA GLN A 49 -20.09 23.69 -16.16
C GLN A 49 -18.57 23.65 -15.97
N TYR A 50 -18.10 22.65 -15.25
CA TYR A 50 -16.68 22.39 -15.01
C TYR A 50 -16.40 20.89 -15.04
N ASN A 51 -15.14 20.55 -15.28
CA ASN A 51 -14.57 19.21 -15.17
C ASN A 51 -13.42 19.22 -14.16
N PHE A 52 -12.80 18.07 -13.94
CA PHE A 52 -11.61 17.92 -13.13
C PHE A 52 -10.45 17.40 -13.97
N SER A 53 -9.28 18.01 -13.81
CA SER A 53 -8.00 17.45 -14.24
C SER A 53 -7.46 16.61 -13.10
N ILE A 54 -7.10 15.36 -13.38
CA ILE A 54 -6.43 14.48 -12.43
C ILE A 54 -5.08 14.15 -13.05
N THR A 55 -3.99 14.50 -12.37
CA THR A 55 -2.65 14.03 -12.72
C THR A 55 -2.15 13.10 -11.63
N TYR A 56 -1.36 12.11 -12.02
CA TYR A 56 -0.76 11.17 -11.10
C TYR A 56 0.64 10.82 -11.58
N SER A 57 1.57 10.74 -10.64
CA SER A 57 2.96 10.40 -10.95
C SER A 57 3.65 9.65 -9.83
N SER A 58 4.60 8.82 -10.23
CA SER A 58 5.62 8.17 -9.42
C SER A 58 6.99 8.46 -10.06
N SER A 59 8.06 7.84 -9.55
CA SER A 59 9.40 7.90 -10.17
C SER A 59 9.41 7.33 -11.59
N ASP A 60 8.60 6.31 -11.86
CA ASP A 60 8.68 5.51 -13.09
C ASP A 60 7.53 5.78 -14.06
N THR A 61 6.39 6.26 -13.56
CA THR A 61 5.15 6.39 -14.35
C THR A 61 4.47 7.71 -14.05
N SER A 62 3.85 8.30 -15.07
CA SER A 62 2.96 9.44 -14.90
C SER A 62 1.81 9.36 -15.89
N GLY A 63 0.70 10.02 -15.56
CA GLY A 63 -0.45 10.08 -16.42
C GLY A 63 -1.43 11.16 -16.00
N ASN A 64 -2.45 11.34 -16.81
CA ASN A 64 -3.52 12.29 -16.56
C ASN A 64 -4.88 11.74 -17.01
N LYS A 65 -5.95 12.27 -16.41
CA LYS A 65 -7.33 11.94 -16.72
C LYS A 65 -8.21 13.16 -16.52
N THR A 66 -9.34 13.18 -17.22
CA THR A 66 -10.40 14.16 -16.98
C THR A 66 -11.62 13.45 -16.41
N ALA A 67 -12.27 14.05 -15.42
CA ALA A 67 -13.52 13.55 -14.85
C ALA A 67 -14.59 14.66 -14.83
N VAL A 68 -15.83 14.30 -15.16
CA VAL A 68 -16.99 15.22 -15.03
C VAL A 68 -17.57 15.15 -13.61
N SER A 69 -17.43 13.98 -12.98
CA SER A 69 -17.86 13.75 -11.59
C SER A 69 -16.73 14.05 -10.61
N ASN A 70 -17.08 14.24 -9.33
CA ASN A 70 -16.13 14.46 -8.24
C ASN A 70 -15.53 13.17 -7.67
N PHE A 71 -15.41 12.15 -8.51
CA PHE A 71 -14.77 10.87 -8.20
C PHE A 71 -14.15 10.28 -9.47
N THR A 72 -13.10 9.49 -9.31
CA THR A 72 -12.53 8.70 -10.40
C THR A 72 -11.78 7.50 -9.87
N THR A 73 -11.56 6.52 -10.74
CA THR A 73 -10.58 5.46 -10.55
C THR A 73 -9.43 5.67 -11.53
N ILE A 74 -8.21 5.61 -11.02
CA ILE A 74 -6.96 5.55 -11.79
C ILE A 74 -6.56 4.08 -11.85
N THR A 75 -6.26 3.57 -13.05
CA THR A 75 -5.93 2.16 -13.31
C THR A 75 -4.51 2.04 -13.88
N ASP A 76 -4.06 0.80 -14.10
CA ASP A 76 -2.78 0.48 -14.73
C ASP A 76 -1.58 1.06 -13.96
N LEU A 77 -1.73 1.13 -12.63
CA LEU A 77 -0.68 1.57 -11.71
C LEU A 77 0.27 0.41 -11.39
N LEU A 78 1.49 0.75 -10.98
CA LEU A 78 2.48 -0.21 -10.52
C LEU A 78 2.20 -0.60 -9.06
N PRO A 79 2.30 -1.89 -8.68
CA PRO A 79 2.19 -2.34 -7.30
C PRO A 79 3.23 -1.73 -6.36
N GLY A 80 2.85 -1.61 -5.08
CA GLY A 80 3.73 -1.13 -3.99
C GLY A 80 4.38 0.23 -4.25
N THR A 81 3.75 1.08 -5.06
CA THR A 81 4.33 2.32 -5.58
C THR A 81 3.60 3.52 -5.00
N ASN A 82 4.36 4.51 -4.54
CA ASN A 82 3.82 5.79 -4.09
C ASN A 82 3.43 6.66 -5.28
N TYR A 83 2.17 7.05 -5.37
CA TYR A 83 1.67 7.99 -6.35
C TYR A 83 1.35 9.34 -5.70
N THR A 84 1.94 10.40 -6.25
CA THR A 84 1.49 11.77 -6.02
C THR A 84 0.34 12.07 -6.95
N ILE A 85 -0.86 12.27 -6.39
CA ILE A 85 -2.09 12.49 -7.15
C ILE A 85 -2.55 13.92 -6.93
N ALA A 86 -2.78 14.65 -8.01
CA ALA A 86 -3.22 16.03 -8.00
C ALA A 86 -4.56 16.19 -8.74
N VAL A 87 -5.53 16.86 -8.11
CA VAL A 87 -6.85 17.13 -8.70
C VAL A 87 -7.08 18.63 -8.77
N ALA A 88 -7.35 19.14 -9.97
CA ALA A 88 -7.66 20.54 -10.22
C ALA A 88 -9.02 20.69 -10.90
N THR A 89 -9.75 21.77 -10.60
CA THR A 89 -10.96 22.15 -11.34
C THR A 89 -10.58 22.77 -12.68
N ILE A 90 -11.23 22.36 -13.76
CA ILE A 90 -11.14 22.98 -15.09
C ILE A 90 -12.53 23.56 -15.45
N ILE A 91 -12.59 24.85 -15.73
CA ILE A 91 -13.83 25.51 -16.21
C ILE A 91 -13.75 25.64 -17.73
N VAL A 92 -14.89 25.50 -18.42
CA VAL A 92 -14.96 25.69 -19.87
C VAL A 92 -14.53 27.12 -20.21
N ASN A 93 -13.46 27.28 -21.00
CA ASN A 93 -12.79 28.54 -21.36
C ASN A 93 -11.95 29.23 -20.26
N GLY A 94 -11.69 28.56 -19.13
CA GLY A 94 -10.82 29.05 -18.06
C GLY A 94 -9.50 28.29 -17.97
N SER A 95 -8.50 28.88 -17.34
CA SER A 95 -7.29 28.16 -16.89
C SER A 95 -7.61 27.31 -15.66
N GLY A 96 -6.91 26.19 -15.48
CA GLY A 96 -7.02 25.37 -14.27
C GLY A 96 -6.53 26.10 -13.01
N ASN A 97 -6.99 25.64 -11.85
CA ASN A 97 -6.58 26.17 -10.54
C ASN A 97 -5.44 25.38 -9.89
N ASP A 98 -4.98 25.90 -8.76
CA ASP A 98 -4.16 25.18 -7.80
C ASP A 98 -4.79 23.81 -7.47
N PRO A 99 -4.06 22.71 -7.69
CA PRO A 99 -4.56 21.38 -7.41
C PRO A 99 -4.57 21.10 -5.91
N VAL A 100 -5.48 20.22 -5.49
CA VAL A 100 -5.33 19.49 -4.23
C VAL A 100 -4.47 18.27 -4.49
N VAL A 101 -3.51 18.00 -3.60
CA VAL A 101 -2.52 16.92 -3.78
C VAL A 101 -2.62 15.90 -2.65
N LYS A 102 -2.48 14.62 -2.98
CA LYS A 102 -2.46 13.50 -2.03
C LYS A 102 -1.45 12.44 -2.47
N ASN A 103 -0.65 11.94 -1.54
CA ASN A 103 0.21 10.78 -1.75
C ASN A 103 -0.52 9.51 -1.32
N VAL A 104 -0.44 8.46 -2.13
CA VAL A 104 -1.11 7.18 -1.90
C VAL A 104 -0.23 6.05 -2.43
N PHE A 105 0.08 5.06 -1.61
CA PHE A 105 0.72 3.82 -2.05
C PHE A 105 -0.32 2.85 -2.62
N THR A 106 0.00 2.23 -3.75
CA THR A 106 -0.69 1.01 -4.20
C THR A 106 -0.28 -0.18 -3.33
N ILE A 107 -1.15 -1.17 -3.25
CA ILE A 107 -0.86 -2.41 -2.52
C ILE A 107 0.29 -3.17 -3.23
N PRO A 108 1.34 -3.63 -2.52
CA PRO A 108 2.37 -4.46 -3.14
C PRO A 108 1.80 -5.84 -3.52
N ASN A 109 2.38 -6.50 -4.52
CA ASN A 109 2.05 -7.90 -4.76
C ASN A 109 2.49 -8.74 -3.54
N ALA A 110 1.82 -9.87 -3.33
CA ALA A 110 2.24 -10.81 -2.31
C ALA A 110 3.45 -11.63 -2.78
N VAL A 111 4.23 -12.15 -1.84
CA VAL A 111 5.30 -13.11 -2.12
C VAL A 111 4.74 -14.38 -2.76
N THR A 112 5.54 -15.04 -3.58
CA THR A 112 5.19 -16.32 -4.21
C THR A 112 6.17 -17.42 -3.84
N ASN A 113 5.76 -18.68 -4.06
CA ASN A 113 6.63 -19.85 -3.93
C ASN A 113 7.33 -19.95 -2.56
N ILE A 114 6.55 -19.90 -1.48
CA ILE A 114 7.08 -20.11 -0.13
C ILE A 114 7.44 -21.59 0.01
N ILE A 115 8.71 -21.86 0.31
CA ILE A 115 9.24 -23.21 0.48
C ILE A 115 9.85 -23.40 1.87
N LEU A 116 9.86 -24.65 2.31
CA LEU A 116 10.60 -25.10 3.47
C LEU A 116 12.06 -25.39 3.08
N VAL A 117 13.00 -24.64 3.65
CA VAL A 117 14.44 -24.86 3.42
C VAL A 117 15.03 -25.79 4.46
N ASN A 118 14.67 -25.60 5.73
CA ASN A 118 15.16 -26.44 6.82
C ASN A 118 14.04 -26.65 7.86
N ARG A 119 14.04 -27.83 8.47
CA ARG A 119 13.13 -28.23 9.54
C ARG A 119 13.92 -28.90 10.65
N ASN A 120 13.87 -28.30 11.82
CA ASN A 120 14.34 -28.87 13.08
C ASN A 120 13.16 -29.19 14.00
N THR A 121 13.45 -29.70 15.20
CA THR A 121 12.45 -29.94 16.25
C THR A 121 11.87 -28.64 16.81
N THR A 122 12.64 -27.55 16.87
CA THR A 122 12.20 -26.28 17.47
C THR A 122 12.31 -25.09 16.52
N SER A 123 12.63 -25.31 15.24
CA SER A 123 12.73 -24.23 14.26
C SER A 123 12.39 -24.66 12.83
N ILE A 124 11.92 -23.69 12.06
CA ILE A 124 11.56 -23.84 10.64
C ILE A 124 12.17 -22.66 9.86
N THR A 125 12.92 -22.96 8.80
CA THR A 125 13.46 -21.96 7.88
C THR A 125 12.60 -21.91 6.62
N LEU A 126 12.05 -20.74 6.34
CA LEU A 126 11.23 -20.45 5.16
C LEU A 126 12.04 -19.62 4.17
N ARG A 127 11.83 -19.85 2.88
CA ARG A 127 12.31 -18.99 1.80
C ARG A 127 11.19 -18.78 0.80
N TRP A 128 11.13 -17.61 0.17
CA TRP A 128 10.20 -17.29 -0.90
C TRP A 128 10.94 -16.70 -2.09
N ASP A 129 10.24 -16.54 -3.21
CA ASP A 129 10.81 -15.90 -4.39
C ASP A 129 10.73 -14.38 -4.26
N ARG A 130 11.79 -13.71 -4.73
CA ARG A 130 11.79 -12.26 -4.90
C ARG A 130 10.78 -11.91 -5.98
N GLN A 131 9.88 -10.99 -5.64
CA GLN A 131 8.86 -10.49 -6.57
C GLN A 131 9.49 -9.82 -7.79
N SER A 132 8.86 -9.96 -8.96
CA SER A 132 9.31 -9.28 -10.18
C SER A 132 9.18 -7.76 -10.08
N ASP A 133 8.25 -7.26 -9.27
CA ASP A 133 8.05 -5.85 -8.94
C ASP A 133 8.83 -5.40 -7.69
N TYR A 134 9.90 -6.10 -7.31
CA TYR A 134 10.69 -5.80 -6.11
C TYR A 134 11.14 -4.33 -6.06
N LYS A 135 10.97 -3.72 -4.89
CA LYS A 135 11.51 -2.40 -4.54
C LYS A 135 12.39 -2.53 -3.31
N ALA A 136 13.43 -1.71 -3.22
CA ALA A 136 14.39 -1.77 -2.11
C ALA A 136 13.76 -1.49 -0.73
N GLU A 137 12.68 -0.71 -0.70
CA GLU A 137 11.88 -0.44 0.50
C GLU A 137 10.99 -1.62 0.94
N TYR A 138 10.86 -2.69 0.15
CA TYR A 138 10.02 -3.82 0.55
C TYR A 138 10.55 -4.52 1.80
N ARG A 139 9.63 -4.85 2.70
CA ARG A 139 9.84 -5.67 3.88
C ARG A 139 8.85 -6.84 3.86
N TYR A 140 9.19 -7.93 4.53
CA TYR A 140 8.35 -9.12 4.60
C TYR A 140 7.96 -9.39 6.04
N LYS A 141 6.67 -9.31 6.34
CA LYS A 141 6.11 -9.68 7.64
C LYS A 141 5.81 -11.16 7.64
N VAL A 142 6.35 -11.88 8.61
CA VAL A 142 6.11 -13.32 8.81
C VAL A 142 5.46 -13.51 10.16
N GLU A 143 4.23 -13.99 10.16
CA GLU A 143 3.44 -14.27 11.36
C GLU A 143 3.28 -15.79 11.54
N THR A 144 3.67 -16.28 12.70
CA THR A 144 3.53 -17.67 13.11
C THR A 144 2.24 -17.82 13.90
N ILE A 145 1.31 -18.57 13.34
CA ILE A 145 0.02 -18.91 13.91
C ILE A 145 0.12 -20.34 14.48
N GLY A 146 -0.03 -20.44 15.80
CA GLY A 146 0.14 -21.64 16.59
C GLY A 146 0.46 -21.26 18.03
N ASP A 147 0.90 -22.24 18.83
CA ASP A 147 1.38 -22.01 20.20
C ASP A 147 2.80 -22.58 20.34
N PRO A 148 3.83 -21.74 20.57
CA PRO A 148 3.75 -20.30 20.69
C PRO A 148 3.48 -19.58 19.36
N SER A 149 2.80 -18.44 19.42
CA SER A 149 2.64 -17.53 18.28
C SER A 149 3.75 -16.47 18.28
N SER A 150 4.22 -16.07 17.11
CA SER A 150 5.25 -15.03 16.97
C SER A 150 5.05 -14.21 15.70
N ASN A 151 5.71 -13.07 15.59
CA ASN A 151 5.82 -12.33 14.34
C ASN A 151 7.22 -11.73 14.18
N SER A 152 7.62 -11.50 12.93
CA SER A 152 8.88 -10.87 12.59
C SER A 152 8.77 -10.12 11.26
N THR A 153 9.62 -9.12 11.07
CA THR A 153 9.70 -8.39 9.80
C THR A 153 11.15 -8.39 9.30
N VAL A 154 11.38 -8.93 8.11
CA VAL A 154 12.70 -9.09 7.50
C VAL A 154 12.81 -8.38 6.16
N SER A 155 14.02 -8.05 5.71
CA SER A 155 14.27 -7.53 4.35
C SER A 155 14.67 -8.61 3.36
N ASN A 156 15.17 -9.74 3.83
CA ASN A 156 15.62 -10.83 2.97
C ASN A 156 14.45 -11.75 2.64
N GLU A 157 14.54 -12.47 1.52
CA GLU A 157 13.52 -13.43 1.08
C GLU A 157 13.56 -14.77 1.83
N SER A 158 14.07 -14.76 3.06
CA SER A 158 14.24 -15.92 3.91
C SER A 158 14.20 -15.53 5.38
N THR A 159 13.62 -16.38 6.22
CA THR A 159 13.67 -16.24 7.68
C THR A 159 13.65 -17.59 8.38
N THR A 160 14.22 -17.65 9.57
CA THR A 160 14.11 -18.80 10.47
C THR A 160 13.23 -18.42 11.64
N VAL A 161 12.12 -19.14 11.79
CA VAL A 161 11.26 -19.06 12.97
C VAL A 161 11.77 -20.07 13.99
N VAL A 162 12.05 -19.61 15.21
CA VAL A 162 12.60 -20.39 16.32
C VAL A 162 11.59 -20.50 17.46
N ASP A 163 12.00 -21.17 18.55
CA ASP A 163 11.21 -21.36 19.77
C ASP A 163 9.86 -22.07 19.52
N LEU A 164 9.84 -22.98 18.56
CA LEU A 164 8.67 -23.80 18.23
C LEU A 164 8.66 -25.09 19.06
N ASN A 165 7.46 -25.63 19.28
CA ASN A 165 7.28 -26.92 19.96
C ASN A 165 7.57 -28.09 18.99
N PRO A 166 8.26 -29.16 19.42
CA PRO A 166 8.47 -30.36 18.62
C PRO A 166 7.18 -31.05 18.18
N GLY A 167 7.20 -31.67 16.99
CA GLY A 167 6.09 -32.42 16.41
C GLY A 167 4.80 -31.62 16.18
N THR A 168 4.86 -30.29 16.23
CA THR A 168 3.70 -29.40 16.25
C THR A 168 3.51 -28.72 14.89
N LYS A 169 2.26 -28.66 14.42
CA LYS A 169 1.91 -27.99 13.17
C LYS A 169 1.75 -26.49 13.41
N TYR A 170 2.52 -25.69 12.67
CA TYR A 170 2.39 -24.24 12.64
C TYR A 170 1.89 -23.78 11.28
N THR A 171 1.20 -22.64 11.28
CA THR A 171 0.77 -21.95 10.07
C THR A 171 1.47 -20.61 9.98
N PHE A 172 2.16 -20.35 8.89
CA PHE A 172 2.91 -19.13 8.64
C PHE A 172 2.11 -18.26 7.67
N ARG A 173 1.85 -17.01 8.05
CA ARG A 173 1.20 -15.99 7.23
C ARG A 173 2.22 -14.92 6.84
N LEU A 174 2.48 -14.79 5.54
CA LEU A 174 3.47 -13.88 4.99
C LEU A 174 2.78 -12.73 4.25
N LEU A 175 3.26 -11.51 4.48
CA LEU A 175 2.81 -10.30 3.79
C LEU A 175 4.01 -9.51 3.29
N THR A 176 3.90 -8.95 2.09
CA THR A 176 4.83 -7.91 1.61
C THR A 176 4.36 -6.56 2.12
N LEU A 177 5.28 -5.75 2.62
CA LEU A 177 5.05 -4.40 3.11
C LEU A 177 5.77 -3.42 2.20
N ALA A 178 5.05 -2.42 1.70
CA ALA A 178 5.63 -1.29 0.97
C ALA A 178 6.31 -0.31 1.95
N GLY A 179 6.96 0.73 1.42
CA GLY A 179 7.72 1.70 2.23
C GLY A 179 6.92 2.48 3.27
N ASP A 180 5.59 2.53 3.16
CA ASP A 180 4.68 3.13 4.15
C ASP A 180 3.92 2.10 5.01
N GLU A 181 4.39 0.85 5.02
CA GLU A 181 3.75 -0.30 5.68
C GLU A 181 2.42 -0.76 5.04
N THR A 182 2.06 -0.26 3.84
CA THR A 182 0.95 -0.82 3.07
C THR A 182 1.21 -2.30 2.79
N ALA A 183 0.31 -3.16 3.23
CA ALA A 183 0.47 -4.61 3.17
C ALA A 183 -0.22 -5.24 1.95
N SER A 184 0.42 -6.26 1.38
CA SER A 184 -0.19 -7.15 0.38
C SER A 184 -1.31 -7.99 0.98
N ASP A 185 -2.04 -8.69 0.11
CA ASP A 185 -2.81 -9.84 0.56
C ASP A 185 -1.88 -10.88 1.21
N PRO A 186 -2.33 -11.59 2.25
CA PRO A 186 -1.50 -12.57 2.95
C PRO A 186 -1.42 -13.89 2.20
N VAL A 187 -0.23 -14.49 2.19
CA VAL A 187 0.00 -15.87 1.72
C VAL A 187 0.26 -16.77 2.91
N THR A 188 -0.46 -17.88 2.98
CA THR A 188 -0.42 -18.78 4.14
C THR A 188 0.12 -20.16 3.77
N ILE A 189 1.01 -20.70 4.58
CA ILE A 189 1.54 -22.06 4.43
C ILE A 189 1.65 -22.75 5.79
N SER A 190 1.51 -24.07 5.86
CA SER A 190 1.65 -24.80 7.13
C SER A 190 2.73 -25.87 7.05
N PHE A 191 3.50 -25.99 8.12
CA PHE A 191 4.50 -27.03 8.29
C PHE A 191 4.50 -27.56 9.72
N THR A 192 4.84 -28.84 9.88
CA THR A 192 5.05 -29.46 11.20
C THR A 192 6.53 -29.44 11.53
N THR A 193 6.91 -29.13 12.77
CA THR A 193 8.28 -29.27 13.26
C THR A 193 8.71 -30.75 13.34
N GLY A 194 10.01 -31.00 13.41
CA GLY A 194 10.55 -32.33 13.69
C GLY A 194 10.06 -32.86 15.03
N LYS A 195 9.91 -34.18 15.16
CA LYS A 195 9.60 -34.83 16.44
C LYS A 195 10.88 -35.03 17.25
N GLU A 196 10.80 -34.93 18.58
CA GLU A 196 11.88 -35.42 19.43
C GLU A 196 11.98 -36.94 19.30
N THR A 197 13.19 -37.44 19.03
CA THR A 197 13.50 -38.86 19.17
C THR A 197 13.82 -39.15 20.64
N ALA A 198 13.03 -40.00 21.28
CA ALA A 198 13.33 -40.51 22.61
C ALA A 198 14.65 -41.31 22.57
N GLN A 199 15.64 -40.88 23.36
CA GLN A 199 16.87 -41.64 23.56
C GLN A 199 16.58 -42.71 24.62
N TYR A 200 16.23 -43.93 24.20
CA TYR A 200 16.15 -45.05 25.14
C TYR A 200 17.56 -45.41 25.60
N GLY A 201 17.89 -45.11 26.86
CA GLY A 201 19.14 -45.51 27.50
C GLY A 201 19.23 -47.03 27.61
N PHE A 202 20.31 -47.61 27.10
CA PHE A 202 20.68 -49.00 27.36
C PHE A 202 21.13 -49.12 28.82
N TRP A 203 20.28 -49.63 29.70
CA TRP A 203 20.71 -50.11 31.02
C TRP A 203 21.30 -51.51 30.82
N ILE A 204 22.62 -51.65 30.97
CA ILE A 204 23.23 -52.96 31.21
C ILE A 204 23.21 -53.15 32.73
N ASP A 205 22.28 -53.95 33.23
CA ASP A 205 22.39 -54.50 34.58
C ASP A 205 23.49 -55.57 34.55
N VAL A 206 24.67 -55.25 35.09
CA VAL A 206 25.65 -56.27 35.47
C VAL A 206 25.28 -56.72 36.88
N LEU A 207 24.60 -57.87 36.97
CA LEU A 207 24.48 -58.60 38.23
C LEU A 207 25.84 -59.22 38.57
N LEU A 208 26.35 -58.85 39.76
CA LEU A 208 27.49 -59.49 40.43
C LEU A 208 27.12 -60.90 40.91
#